data_AF-A0A1X2HV18-F1
#
_entry.id   AF-A0A1X2HV18-F1
#
_cell.length_a   1.000
_cell.length_b   1.000
_cell.length_c   1.000
_cell.angle_alpha   90.00
_cell.angle_beta   90.00
_cell.angle_gamma   90.00
#
_symmetry.space_group_name_H-M   'P 1'
#
loop_
_entity.id
_entity.type
_entity.pdbx_description
1 polymer ?
#
loop_
_entity_poly.entity_id
_entity_poly.type
_entity_poly.pdbx_seq_one_letter_code
_entity_poly.pdbx_strand_id
1 'polypeptide(L)'
;MSFRPPKTLPILSLFHSAKIPQSRAAFELLQHKQRRPDGGDAYRLDIIDEQEPPTKDQLRQIAEFLPAKGQESPWRRMVKPEAPFQDGSEVAKLLHDQPSLLQRPLVVDWSLGRAAIGQPNLDDIQSLISERLQQKD
;
A
#
# COMPACT_ATOMS: atom_id res chain seq x y z
N MET A 1 14.06 5.30 -36.85
CA MET A 1 13.77 6.10 -35.64
C MET A 1 13.09 5.19 -34.63
N SER A 2 13.83 4.61 -33.68
CA SER A 2 13.24 3.83 -32.60
C SER A 2 12.71 4.78 -31.54
N PHE A 3 11.38 4.93 -31.49
CA PHE A 3 10.71 5.58 -30.38
C PHE A 3 10.81 4.63 -29.17
N ARG A 4 11.76 4.86 -28.27
CA ARG A 4 11.71 4.26 -26.93
C ARG A 4 10.86 5.19 -26.08
N PRO A 5 9.62 4.81 -25.70
CA PRO A 5 8.90 5.59 -24.70
C PRO A 5 9.76 5.68 -23.43
N PRO A 6 9.81 6.84 -22.76
CA PRO A 6 10.57 6.98 -21.53
C PRO A 6 10.04 5.98 -20.50
N LYS A 7 10.95 5.29 -19.79
CA LYS A 7 10.59 4.40 -18.69
C LYS A 7 9.78 5.21 -17.66
N THR A 8 8.50 4.90 -17.52
CA THR A 8 7.65 5.52 -16.51
C THR A 8 7.98 4.91 -15.15
N LEU A 9 8.25 5.76 -14.16
CA LEU A 9 8.51 5.30 -12.82
C LEU A 9 7.29 4.55 -12.27
N PRO A 10 7.51 3.46 -11.52
CA PRO A 10 6.43 2.75 -10.86
C PRO A 10 5.75 3.64 -9.81
N ILE A 11 4.45 3.43 -9.60
CA ILE A 11 3.64 4.20 -8.63
C ILE A 11 3.41 3.33 -7.40
N LEU A 12 3.79 3.85 -6.24
CA LEU A 12 3.46 3.31 -4.93
C LEU A 12 2.35 4.17 -4.33
N SER A 13 1.17 3.59 -4.10
CA SER A 13 0.06 4.28 -3.43
C SER A 13 0.12 4.04 -1.92
N LEU A 14 0.20 5.11 -1.14
CA LEU A 14 0.15 5.10 0.32
C LEU A 14 -1.23 5.58 0.78
N PHE A 15 -1.96 4.71 1.46
CA PHE A 15 -3.19 5.06 2.17
C PHE A 15 -2.82 5.70 3.51
N HIS A 16 -2.89 7.03 3.55
CA HIS A 16 -2.39 7.84 4.64
C HIS A 16 -3.51 8.25 5.62
N SER A 17 -3.11 8.52 6.87
CA SER A 17 -3.95 9.24 7.83
C SER A 17 -3.06 10.02 8.78
N ALA A 18 -3.13 11.36 8.71
CA ALA A 18 -2.31 12.25 9.53
C ALA A 18 -2.57 12.08 11.05
N LYS A 19 -3.71 11.48 11.42
CA LYS A 19 -4.09 11.16 12.80
C LYS A 19 -3.26 10.01 13.39
N ILE A 20 -2.63 9.18 12.55
CA ILE A 20 -1.91 7.98 12.97
C ILE A 20 -0.39 8.24 12.91
N PRO A 21 0.34 8.18 14.05
CA PRO A 21 1.78 8.39 14.08
C PRO A 21 2.57 7.45 13.15
N GLN A 22 2.17 6.18 13.09
CA GLN A 22 2.76 5.17 12.20
C GLN A 22 2.60 5.56 10.73
N SER A 23 1.48 6.19 10.36
CA SER A 23 1.23 6.61 8.98
C SER A 23 2.11 7.78 8.57
N ARG A 24 2.40 8.70 9.49
CA ARG A 24 3.37 9.78 9.29
C ARG A 24 4.79 9.24 9.14
N ALA A 25 5.18 8.30 10.01
CA ALA A 25 6.48 7.64 9.92
C ALA A 25 6.66 6.84 8.62
N ALA A 26 5.60 6.15 8.15
CA ALA A 26 5.62 5.46 6.86
C ALA A 26 5.76 6.42 5.68
N PHE A 27 5.09 7.57 5.73
CA PHE A 27 5.20 8.61 4.71
C PHE A 27 6.64 9.16 4.63
N GLU A 28 7.23 9.53 5.77
CA GLU A 28 8.63 10.00 5.84
C GLU A 28 9.60 8.94 5.33
N LEU A 29 9.40 7.66 5.70
CA LEU A 29 10.21 6.54 5.23
C LEU A 29 10.17 6.41 3.70
N LEU A 30 8.98 6.45 3.10
CA LEU A 30 8.79 6.38 1.65
C LEU A 30 9.45 7.57 0.95
N GLN A 31 9.24 8.79 1.48
CA GLN A 31 9.86 9.98 0.91
C GLN A 31 11.39 9.93 0.97
N HIS A 32 11.96 9.47 2.09
CA HIS A 32 13.42 9.31 2.23
C HIS A 32 14.00 8.23 1.31
N LYS A 33 13.25 7.15 1.07
CA LYS A 33 13.69 6.03 0.23
C LYS A 33 13.30 6.17 -1.24
N GLN A 34 12.65 7.28 -1.61
CA GLN A 34 12.26 7.56 -2.99
C GLN A 34 13.47 7.76 -3.90
N ARG A 35 14.53 8.43 -3.41
CA ARG A 35 15.74 8.69 -4.19
C ARG A 35 16.73 7.53 -4.11
N ARG A 36 17.18 7.06 -5.27
CA ARG A 36 18.29 6.13 -5.40
C ARG A 36 19.63 6.86 -5.28
N PRO A 37 20.71 6.16 -4.89
CA PRO A 37 22.05 6.73 -4.85
C PRO A 37 22.59 7.20 -6.21
N ASP A 38 22.00 6.74 -7.31
CA ASP A 38 22.34 7.12 -8.69
C ASP A 38 21.73 8.48 -9.11
N GLY A 39 20.96 9.13 -8.23
CA GLY A 39 20.30 10.41 -8.48
C GLY A 39 18.93 10.29 -9.16
N GLY A 40 18.49 9.07 -9.50
CA GLY A 40 17.14 8.81 -10.01
C GLY A 40 16.13 8.51 -8.91
N ASP A 41 14.85 8.76 -9.18
CA ASP A 41 13.78 8.29 -8.30
C ASP A 41 13.51 6.80 -8.55
N ALA A 42 13.37 6.01 -7.49
CA ALA A 42 13.01 4.60 -7.57
C ALA A 42 11.53 4.39 -7.92
N TYR A 43 10.68 5.31 -7.47
CA TYR A 43 9.24 5.26 -7.63
C TYR A 43 8.63 6.66 -7.47
N ARG A 44 7.37 6.79 -7.89
CA ARG A 44 6.50 7.91 -7.56
C ARG A 44 5.60 7.51 -6.41
N LEU A 45 5.51 8.38 -5.41
CA LEU A 45 4.62 8.21 -4.29
C LEU A 45 3.29 8.90 -4.60
N ASP A 46 2.21 8.13 -4.52
CA ASP A 46 0.83 8.57 -4.62
C ASP A 46 0.20 8.49 -3.23
N ILE A 47 -0.41 9.57 -2.75
CA ILE A 47 -0.91 9.67 -1.37
C ILE A 47 -2.43 9.69 -1.44
N ILE A 48 -3.05 8.63 -0.93
CA ILE A 48 -4.49 8.48 -0.88
C ILE A 48 -4.93 8.83 0.53
N ASP A 49 -5.56 9.99 0.67
CA ASP A 49 -6.11 10.48 1.93
C ASP A 49 -7.47 9.86 2.24
N GLU A 50 -8.00 10.11 3.45
CA GLU A 50 -9.28 9.54 3.89
C GLU A 50 -10.49 9.96 3.03
N GLN A 51 -10.35 11.02 2.24
CA GLN A 51 -11.40 11.57 1.39
C GLN A 51 -11.58 10.80 0.08
N GLU A 52 -10.57 10.05 -0.35
CA GLU A 52 -10.59 9.27 -1.58
C GLU A 52 -10.62 7.78 -1.24
N PRO A 53 -11.81 7.20 -1.01
CA PRO A 53 -11.89 5.80 -0.66
C PRO A 53 -11.52 4.92 -1.86
N PRO A 54 -10.79 3.81 -1.62
CA PRO A 54 -10.51 2.86 -2.68
C PRO A 54 -11.80 2.25 -3.23
N THR A 55 -11.80 1.99 -4.53
CA THR A 55 -12.88 1.25 -5.19
C THR A 55 -12.88 -0.21 -4.74
N LYS A 56 -14.02 -0.89 -4.89
CA LYS A 56 -14.17 -2.32 -4.53
C LYS A 56 -13.17 -3.21 -5.28
N ASP A 57 -12.82 -2.85 -6.52
CA ASP A 57 -11.84 -3.59 -7.31
C ASP A 57 -10.42 -3.35 -6.83
N GLN A 58 -10.05 -2.10 -6.49
CA GLN A 58 -8.77 -1.82 -5.84
C GLN A 58 -8.64 -2.57 -4.51
N LEU A 59 -9.70 -2.64 -3.70
CA LEU A 59 -9.70 -3.39 -2.45
C LEU A 59 -9.45 -4.89 -2.66
N ARG A 60 -10.04 -5.49 -3.71
CA ARG A 60 -9.77 -6.88 -4.08
C ARG A 60 -8.32 -7.10 -4.49
N GLN A 61 -7.79 -6.22 -5.35
CA GLN A 61 -6.39 -6.30 -5.78
C GLN A 61 -5.44 -6.16 -4.58
N ILE A 62 -5.71 -5.25 -3.65
CA ILE A 62 -4.91 -5.09 -2.43
C ILE A 62 -4.92 -6.37 -1.59
N ALA A 63 -6.09 -7.00 -1.43
CA ALA A 63 -6.19 -8.26 -0.70
C ALA A 63 -5.38 -9.39 -1.35
N GLU A 64 -5.31 -9.42 -2.68
CA GLU A 64 -4.51 -10.38 -3.45
C GLU A 64 -3.00 -10.09 -3.34
N PHE A 65 -2.61 -8.82 -3.24
CA PHE A 65 -1.21 -8.40 -3.14
C PHE A 65 -0.63 -8.52 -1.74
N LEU A 66 -1.48 -8.67 -0.73
CA LEU A 66 -1.05 -8.86 0.64
C LEU A 66 -0.50 -10.29 0.84
N PRO A 67 0.71 -10.42 1.40
CA PRO A 67 1.26 -11.75 1.67
C PRO A 67 0.44 -12.46 2.74
N ALA A 68 0.22 -13.76 2.55
CA ALA A 68 -0.39 -14.62 3.56
C ALA A 68 0.48 -14.61 4.83
N LYS A 69 -0.10 -14.22 5.96
CA LYS A 69 0.55 -14.28 7.28
C LYS A 69 -0.19 -15.26 8.17
N GLY A 70 0.34 -16.47 8.26
CA GLY A 70 -0.25 -17.55 9.04
C GLY A 70 -1.63 -17.95 8.51
N GLN A 71 -2.61 -18.03 9.41
CA GLN A 71 -4.00 -18.39 9.08
C GLN A 71 -4.93 -17.18 8.89
N GLU A 72 -4.41 -15.96 9.07
CA GLU A 72 -5.23 -14.76 8.97
C GLU A 72 -5.48 -14.40 7.50
N SER A 73 -6.74 -14.16 7.14
CA SER A 73 -7.09 -13.78 5.78
C SER A 73 -6.54 -12.38 5.45
N PRO A 74 -6.12 -12.12 4.20
CA PRO A 74 -5.70 -10.77 3.78
C PRO A 74 -6.78 -9.72 4.04
N TRP A 75 -8.04 -10.08 3.83
CA TRP A 75 -9.21 -9.25 4.12
C TRP A 75 -9.31 -8.86 5.59
N ARG A 76 -9.02 -9.78 6.52
CA ARG A 76 -9.04 -9.49 7.95
C ARG A 76 -7.96 -8.49 8.35
N ARG A 77 -6.79 -8.57 7.70
CA ARG A 77 -5.66 -7.66 7.89
C ARG A 77 -5.88 -6.29 7.26
N MET A 78 -6.75 -6.17 6.25
CA MET A 78 -7.08 -4.87 5.68
C MET A 78 -8.02 -4.04 6.56
N VAL A 79 -8.78 -4.70 7.44
CA VAL A 79 -9.73 -4.02 8.32
C VAL A 79 -9.16 -3.89 9.73
N LYS A 80 -9.55 -2.82 10.41
CA LYS A 80 -9.23 -2.65 11.83
C LYS A 80 -9.78 -3.80 12.70
N PRO A 81 -9.18 -4.10 13.86
CA PRO A 81 -9.60 -5.20 14.72
C PRO A 81 -11.06 -5.11 15.17
N GLU A 82 -11.59 -3.89 15.34
CA GLU A 82 -12.97 -3.60 15.74
C GLU A 82 -14.02 -3.74 14.62
N ALA A 83 -13.61 -3.89 13.36
CA ALA A 83 -14.54 -3.99 12.24
C ALA A 83 -15.24 -5.37 12.21
N PRO A 84 -16.54 -5.43 11.86
CA PRO A 84 -17.22 -6.70 11.66
C PRO A 84 -16.59 -7.42 10.47
N PHE A 85 -16.04 -8.61 10.71
CA PHE A 85 -15.41 -9.45 9.69
C PHE A 85 -16.31 -10.64 9.37
N GLN A 86 -16.67 -10.80 8.09
CA GLN A 86 -17.48 -11.91 7.60
C GLN A 86 -16.77 -12.60 6.43
N ASP A 87 -17.01 -12.10 5.21
CA ASP A 87 -16.43 -12.61 3.96
C ASP A 87 -15.71 -11.48 3.20
N GLY A 88 -14.72 -11.82 2.38
CA GLY A 88 -13.92 -10.85 1.63
C GLY A 88 -14.76 -9.96 0.70
N SER A 89 -15.82 -10.52 0.11
CA SER A 89 -16.74 -9.78 -0.75
C SER A 89 -17.55 -8.72 0.02
N GLU A 90 -17.92 -9.02 1.27
CA GLU A 90 -18.61 -8.10 2.17
C GLU A 90 -17.66 -7.08 2.77
N VAL A 91 -16.42 -7.48 3.08
CA VAL A 91 -15.36 -6.58 3.56
C VAL A 91 -15.06 -5.50 2.53
N ALA A 92 -14.98 -5.85 1.24
CA ALA A 92 -14.79 -4.85 0.18
C ALA A 92 -15.94 -3.83 0.12
N LYS A 93 -17.19 -4.27 0.33
CA LYS A 93 -18.35 -3.37 0.42
C LYS A 93 -18.28 -2.50 1.67
N LEU A 94 -18.00 -3.11 2.82
CA LEU A 94 -17.87 -2.43 4.10
C LEU A 94 -16.79 -1.35 4.08
N LEU A 95 -15.61 -1.63 3.51
CA LEU A 95 -14.51 -0.68 3.39
C LEU A 95 -14.81 0.45 2.41
N HIS A 96 -15.60 0.17 1.38
CA HIS A 96 -16.06 1.20 0.46
C HIS A 96 -17.08 2.15 1.13
N ASP A 97 -18.03 1.59 1.88
CA ASP A 97 -19.06 2.36 2.57
C ASP A 97 -18.52 3.07 3.84
N GLN A 98 -17.52 2.47 4.49
CA GLN A 98 -16.86 2.97 5.70
C GLN A 98 -15.32 2.91 5.58
N PRO A 99 -14.70 3.88 4.89
CA PRO A 99 -13.26 3.92 4.63
C PRO A 99 -12.40 4.09 5.89
N SER A 100 -13.03 4.51 6.99
CA SER A 100 -12.41 4.66 8.31
C SER A 100 -12.06 3.33 8.97
N LEU A 101 -12.65 2.22 8.51
CA LEU A 101 -12.37 0.86 8.98
C LEU A 101 -11.13 0.25 8.30
N LEU A 102 -10.60 0.88 7.25
CA LEU A 102 -9.37 0.46 6.61
C LEU A 102 -8.19 0.62 7.57
N GLN A 103 -7.37 -0.41 7.69
CA GLN A 103 -6.14 -0.36 8.47
C GLN A 103 -5.11 0.49 7.72
N ARG A 104 -4.50 1.44 8.45
CA ARG A 104 -3.52 2.39 7.90
C ARG A 104 -2.31 2.49 8.83
N PRO A 105 -1.10 2.76 8.30
CA PRO A 105 -0.80 2.94 6.88
C PRO A 105 -0.82 1.65 6.07
N LEU A 106 -1.29 1.72 4.83
CA LEU A 106 -1.23 0.63 3.85
C LEU A 106 -0.52 1.15 2.60
N VAL A 107 0.48 0.42 2.13
CA VAL A 107 1.25 0.74 0.94
C VAL A 107 0.99 -0.31 -0.11
N VAL A 108 0.69 0.13 -1.32
CA VAL A 108 0.38 -0.72 -2.45
C VAL A 108 1.29 -0.39 -3.60
N ASP A 109 1.93 -1.42 -4.09
CA ASP A 109 2.75 -1.39 -5.26
C ASP A 109 1.99 -2.10 -6.40
N TRP A 110 1.39 -1.29 -7.26
CA TRP A 110 0.58 -1.78 -8.37
C TRP A 110 1.41 -2.43 -9.48
N SER A 111 2.71 -2.12 -9.60
CA SER A 111 3.52 -2.67 -10.68
C SER A 111 4.17 -4.00 -10.30
N LEU A 112 4.47 -4.23 -9.02
CA LEU A 112 4.98 -5.51 -8.53
C LEU A 112 3.87 -6.43 -8.00
N GLY A 113 2.64 -5.92 -7.85
CA GLY A 113 1.55 -6.68 -7.25
C GLY A 113 1.82 -7.00 -5.78
N ARG A 114 2.32 -6.01 -5.03
CA ARG A 114 2.70 -6.15 -3.62
C ARG A 114 1.96 -5.15 -2.76
N ALA A 115 1.54 -5.56 -1.58
CA ALA A 115 0.97 -4.68 -0.58
C ALA A 115 1.54 -4.96 0.80
N ALA A 116 1.64 -3.90 1.61
CA ALA A 116 2.17 -3.97 2.96
C ALA A 116 1.31 -3.12 3.91
N ILE A 117 1.10 -3.64 5.13
CA ILE A 117 0.40 -2.93 6.21
C ILE A 117 1.45 -2.53 7.23
N GLY A 118 1.49 -1.25 7.61
CA GLY A 118 2.43 -0.73 8.61
C GLY A 118 1.93 -0.85 10.05
N GLN A 119 1.28 -1.98 10.38
CA GLN A 119 0.86 -2.32 11.73
C GLN A 119 1.18 -3.78 12.05
N PRO A 120 1.68 -4.09 13.27
CA PRO A 120 1.95 -3.15 14.38
C PRO A 120 3.20 -2.28 14.19
N ASN A 121 4.07 -2.61 13.24
CA ASN A 121 5.31 -1.90 12.93
C ASN A 121 5.45 -1.67 11.41
N LEU A 122 6.52 -0.98 11.00
CA LEU A 122 6.76 -0.62 9.59
C LEU A 122 7.58 -1.67 8.81
N ASP A 123 7.84 -2.84 9.37
CA ASP A 123 8.78 -3.83 8.82
C ASP A 123 8.31 -4.36 7.45
N ASP A 124 7.00 -4.59 7.31
CA ASP A 124 6.40 -5.02 6.04
C ASP A 124 6.60 -3.95 4.95
N ILE A 125 6.42 -2.67 5.32
CA ILE A 125 6.60 -1.55 4.40
C ILE A 125 8.08 -1.40 4.02
N GLN A 126 9.00 -1.53 4.99
CA GLN A 126 10.44 -1.49 4.73
C GLN A 126 10.87 -2.61 3.78
N SER A 127 10.30 -3.80 3.96
CA SER A 127 10.56 -4.95 3.09
C SER A 127 10.08 -4.71 1.66
N LEU A 128 8.85 -4.19 1.50
CA LEU A 128 8.30 -3.81 0.20
C LEU A 128 9.16 -2.76 -0.50
N ILE A 129 9.59 -1.72 0.21
CA ILE A 129 10.49 -0.68 -0.35
C ILE A 129 11.84 -1.28 -0.73
N SER A 130 12.39 -2.18 0.08
CA SER A 130 13.67 -2.81 -0.20
C SER A 130 13.60 -3.69 -1.45
N GLU A 131 12.53 -4.47 -1.62
CA GLU A 131 12.26 -5.25 -2.84
C GLU A 131 12.19 -4.32 -4.07
N ARG A 132 11.47 -3.19 -3.96
CA ARG A 132 11.38 -2.17 -5.01
C ARG A 132 12.74 -1.53 -5.36
N LEU A 133 13.60 -1.30 -4.39
CA LEU A 133 14.94 -0.75 -4.62
C LEU A 133 15.88 -1.77 -5.27
N GLN A 134 15.67 -3.07 -5.03
CA GLN A 134 16.45 -4.16 -5.63
C GLN A 134 16.01 -4.50 -7.06
N GLN A 135 14.73 -4.29 -7.39
CA GLN A 135 14.19 -4.42 -8.74
C GLN A 135 14.82 -3.34 -9.65
N LYS A 136 15.86 -3.73 -10.39
CA LYS A 136 16.40 -2.96 -11.50
C LYS A 136 15.60 -3.30 -12.76
N ASP A 137 14.75 -2.36 -13.19
CA ASP A 137 14.13 -2.38 -14.53
C ASP A 137 15.15 -2.41 -15.68
#